data_AF-A0A349IPQ3-F1
#
_entry.id   AF-A0A349IPQ3-F1
#
_cell.length_a   1.000
_cell.length_b   1.000
_cell.length_c   1.000
_cell.angle_alpha   90.00
_cell.angle_beta   90.00
_cell.angle_gamma   90.00
#
_symmetry.space_group_name_H-M   'P 1'
#
loop_
_entity.id
_entity.type
_entity.pdbx_description
1 polymer ?
#
loop_
_entity_poly.entity_id
_entity_poly.type
_entity_poly.pdbx_seq_one_letter_code
_entity_poly.pdbx_strand_id
1 'polypeptide(L)'
;MPEDQYEIIKDALLDHVRDVFEEIEEDLARYHEEKYAMLEDALNSASDASELQVAFAQWYNDHADDLELEYELEELWQNALANADVDF
;
A
#
# COMPACT_ATOMS: atom_id res chain seq x y z
N MET A 1 -14.88 -34.93 27.73
CA MET A 1 -14.18 -34.32 28.87
C MET A 1 -14.25 -32.80 28.70
N PRO A 2 -14.24 -31.99 29.77
CA PRO A 2 -14.17 -30.53 29.65
C PRO A 2 -12.92 -30.04 28.89
N GLU A 3 -11.82 -30.79 28.99
CA GLU A 3 -10.57 -30.54 28.26
C GLU A 3 -10.76 -30.70 26.74
N ASP A 4 -11.51 -31.70 26.29
CA ASP A 4 -11.83 -31.89 24.86
C ASP A 4 -12.64 -30.70 24.31
N GLN A 5 -13.55 -30.15 25.12
CA GLN A 5 -14.36 -29.01 24.72
C GLN A 5 -13.54 -27.70 24.71
N TYR A 6 -12.63 -27.55 25.66
CA TYR A 6 -11.71 -26.40 25.71
C TYR A 6 -10.83 -26.34 24.45
N GLU A 7 -10.19 -27.45 24.09
CA GLU A 7 -9.31 -27.51 22.91
C GLU A 7 -10.07 -27.20 21.62
N ILE A 8 -11.27 -27.77 21.43
CA ILE A 8 -12.12 -27.48 20.27
C ILE A 8 -12.48 -25.99 20.17
N ILE A 9 -12.85 -25.36 21.30
CA ILE A 9 -13.23 -23.94 21.31
C ILE A 9 -12.01 -23.06 21.03
N LYS A 10 -10.85 -23.40 21.61
CA LYS A 10 -9.59 -22.68 21.39
C LYS A 10 -9.20 -22.74 19.92
N ASP A 11 -9.22 -23.92 19.31
CA ASP A 11 -8.84 -24.11 17.91
C ASP A 11 -9.80 -23.35 16.98
N ALA A 12 -11.12 -23.45 17.22
CA ALA A 12 -12.11 -22.68 16.46
C ALA A 12 -11.91 -21.17 16.56
N LEU A 13 -11.53 -20.65 17.74
CA LEU A 13 -11.24 -19.23 17.92
C LEU A 13 -9.96 -18.82 17.19
N LEU A 14 -8.91 -19.63 17.27
CA LEU A 14 -7.64 -19.35 16.60
C LEU A 14 -7.79 -19.37 15.08
N ASP A 15 -8.54 -20.34 14.54
CA ASP A 15 -8.83 -20.42 13.12
C ASP A 15 -9.65 -19.21 12.67
N HIS A 16 -10.70 -18.85 13.40
CA HIS A 16 -11.50 -17.68 13.04
C HIS A 16 -10.69 -16.37 13.07
N VAL A 17 -9.81 -16.18 14.06
CA VAL A 17 -8.92 -15.00 14.10
C VAL A 17 -7.93 -15.00 12.94
N ARG A 18 -7.47 -16.17 12.49
CA ARG A 18 -6.63 -16.27 11.28
C ARG A 18 -7.41 -15.85 10.04
N ASP A 19 -8.62 -16.35 9.85
CA ASP A 19 -9.48 -15.97 8.72
C ASP A 19 -9.68 -14.44 8.68
N VAL A 20 -9.92 -13.81 9.84
CA VAL A 20 -10.06 -12.34 9.93
C VAL A 20 -8.77 -11.62 9.53
N PHE A 21 -7.59 -12.14 9.88
CA PHE A 21 -6.33 -11.54 9.43
C PHE A 21 -6.14 -11.67 7.92
N GLU A 22 -6.46 -12.82 7.34
CA GLU A 22 -6.40 -13.03 5.89
C GLU A 22 -7.33 -12.07 5.16
N GLU A 23 -8.56 -11.87 5.64
CA GLU A 23 -9.50 -10.89 5.08
C GLU A 23 -8.94 -9.46 5.13
N ILE A 24 -8.34 -9.05 6.25
CA ILE A 24 -7.72 -7.72 6.39
C ILE A 24 -6.55 -7.54 5.42
N GLU A 25 -5.70 -8.56 5.30
CA GLU A 25 -4.54 -8.54 4.39
C GLU A 25 -4.99 -8.45 2.92
N GLU A 26 -6.02 -9.19 2.53
CA GLU A 26 -6.59 -9.13 1.17
C GLU A 26 -7.19 -7.75 0.85
N ASP A 27 -7.91 -7.15 1.81
CA ASP A 27 -8.49 -5.82 1.63
C ASP A 27 -7.41 -4.73 1.55
N LEU A 28 -6.37 -4.83 2.37
CA LEU A 28 -5.22 -3.92 2.32
C LEU A 28 -4.46 -4.05 0.98
N ALA A 29 -4.26 -5.27 0.50
CA ALA A 29 -3.61 -5.51 -0.78
C ALA A 29 -4.41 -4.89 -1.94
N ARG A 30 -5.73 -5.08 -1.96
CA ARG A 30 -6.62 -4.50 -2.97
C ARG A 30 -6.61 -2.97 -2.92
N TYR A 31 -6.61 -2.41 -1.72
CA TYR A 31 -6.52 -0.96 -1.52
C TYR A 31 -5.21 -0.39 -2.09
N HIS A 32 -4.07 -1.01 -1.80
CA HIS A 32 -2.78 -0.58 -2.36
C HIS A 32 -2.73 -0.72 -3.89
N GLU A 33 -3.31 -1.79 -4.45
CA GLU A 33 -3.40 -1.99 -5.90
C GLU A 33 -4.23 -0.89 -6.58
N GLU A 34 -5.36 -0.49 -5.98
CA GLU A 34 -6.18 0.62 -6.48
C GLU A 34 -5.41 1.94 -6.47
N LYS A 35 -4.74 2.27 -5.35
CA LYS A 35 -3.93 3.49 -5.23
C LYS A 35 -2.80 3.50 -6.26
N TYR A 36 -2.13 2.37 -6.47
CA TYR A 36 -1.10 2.22 -7.49
C TYR A 36 -1.65 2.44 -8.91
N ALA A 37 -2.80 1.84 -9.24
CA ALA A 37 -3.43 2.03 -10.54
C ALA A 37 -3.80 3.50 -10.81
N MET A 38 -4.26 4.22 -9.79
CA MET A 38 -4.51 5.66 -9.88
C MET A 38 -3.22 6.46 -10.14
N LEU A 39 -2.11 6.09 -9.49
CA LEU A 39 -0.81 6.71 -9.74
C LEU A 39 -0.36 6.46 -11.17
N GLU A 40 -0.46 5.22 -11.65
CA GLU A 40 -0.07 4.86 -13.01
C GLU A 40 -0.86 5.68 -14.06
N ASP A 41 -2.16 5.85 -13.88
CA ASP A 41 -2.99 6.71 -14.74
C ASP A 41 -2.54 8.18 -14.70
N ALA A 42 -2.30 8.72 -13.49
CA ALA A 42 -1.82 10.08 -13.32
C ALA A 42 -0.47 10.33 -14.03
N LEU A 43 0.48 9.40 -13.89
CA LEU A 43 1.79 9.50 -14.53
C LEU A 43 1.71 9.31 -16.06
N ASN A 44 0.83 8.45 -16.56
CA ASN A 44 0.61 8.25 -18.00
C ASN A 44 0.07 9.50 -18.70
N SER A 45 -0.51 10.45 -17.95
CA SER A 45 -0.97 11.73 -18.48
C SER A 45 0.15 12.77 -18.67
N ALA A 46 1.31 12.57 -18.03
CA ALA A 46 2.44 13.48 -18.10
C ALA A 46 3.26 13.27 -19.38
N SER A 47 3.78 14.36 -19.95
CA SER A 47 4.55 14.36 -21.20
C SER A 47 6.06 14.54 -21.01
N ASP A 48 6.49 14.98 -19.83
CA ASP A 48 7.90 15.14 -19.47
C ASP A 48 8.17 14.91 -17.97
N ALA A 49 9.45 14.97 -17.56
CA ALA A 49 9.86 14.72 -16.18
C ALA A 49 9.33 15.75 -15.16
N SER A 50 9.11 17.00 -15.58
CA SER A 50 8.57 18.04 -14.71
C SER A 50 7.09 17.79 -14.47
N GLU A 51 6.36 17.40 -15.53
CA GLU A 51 4.96 17.00 -15.43
C GLU A 51 4.79 15.71 -14.61
N LEU A 52 5.70 14.73 -14.72
CA LEU A 52 5.71 13.53 -13.87
C LEU A 52 5.88 13.90 -12.39
N GLN A 53 6.80 14.81 -12.07
CA GLN A 53 7.01 15.27 -10.70
C GLN A 53 5.76 15.95 -10.14
N VAL A 54 5.08 16.78 -10.95
CA VAL A 54 3.83 17.44 -10.55
C VAL A 54 2.70 16.43 -10.36
N ALA A 55 2.52 15.49 -11.29
CA ALA A 55 1.48 14.46 -11.22
C ALA A 55 1.67 13.56 -9.99
N PHE A 56 2.92 13.14 -9.72
CA PHE A 56 3.25 12.37 -8.52
C PHE A 56 2.97 13.16 -7.24
N ALA A 57 3.38 14.43 -7.19
CA ALA A 57 3.13 15.29 -6.03
C ALA A 57 1.64 15.49 -5.76
N GLN A 58 0.82 15.66 -6.81
CA GLN A 58 -0.63 15.80 -6.67
C GLN A 58 -1.24 14.52 -6.11
N TRP A 59 -0.97 13.36 -6.74
CA TRP A 59 -1.44 12.07 -6.27
C TRP A 59 -1.02 11.78 -4.82
N TYR A 60 0.24 12.06 -4.46
CA TYR A 60 0.73 11.85 -3.11
C TYR A 60 -0.03 12.72 -2.12
N ASN A 61 -0.17 14.03 -2.37
CA ASN A 61 -0.87 14.93 -1.44
C ASN A 61 -2.36 14.56 -1.29
N ASP A 62 -3.00 14.06 -2.34
CA ASP A 62 -4.40 13.63 -2.31
C ASP A 62 -4.62 12.33 -1.52
N HIS A 63 -3.54 11.57 -1.24
CA HIS A 63 -3.62 10.24 -0.62
C HIS A 63 -2.67 10.04 0.56
N ALA A 64 -1.85 11.02 0.93
CA ALA A 64 -0.78 10.88 1.92
C ALA A 64 -1.32 10.42 3.29
N ASP A 65 -2.45 10.98 3.71
CA ASP A 65 -3.09 10.64 4.98
C ASP A 65 -3.58 9.18 5.00
N ASP A 66 -3.91 8.61 3.84
CA ASP A 66 -4.44 7.24 3.73
C ASP A 66 -3.37 6.19 3.37
N LEU A 67 -2.23 6.60 2.83
CA LEU A 67 -1.18 5.67 2.40
C LEU A 67 -0.23 5.26 3.53
N GLU A 68 -0.16 6.05 4.61
CA GLU A 68 0.69 5.82 5.79
C GLU A 68 2.14 5.46 5.44
N LEU A 69 2.70 6.07 4.39
CA LEU A 69 4.06 5.76 3.94
C LEU A 69 5.10 6.28 4.94
N GLU A 70 6.17 5.51 5.13
CA GLU A 70 7.29 5.89 6.01
C GLU A 70 8.18 7.01 5.43
N TYR A 71 8.00 7.34 4.15
CA TYR A 71 8.81 8.29 3.41
C TYR A 71 8.01 9.51 3.00
N GLU A 72 8.63 10.68 3.09
CA GLU A 72 8.05 11.90 2.56
C GLU A 72 8.12 11.93 1.03
N LEU A 73 7.26 12.75 0.41
CA LEU A 73 7.18 12.91 -1.05
C LEU A 73 8.55 13.10 -1.72
N GLU A 74 9.39 13.97 -1.15
CA GLU A 74 10.71 14.25 -1.70
C GLU A 74 11.64 13.04 -1.61
N GLU A 75 11.60 12.29 -0.51
CA GLU A 75 12.40 11.09 -0.32
C GLU A 75 11.99 9.99 -1.29
N LEU A 76 10.68 9.77 -1.51
CA LEU A 76 10.19 8.80 -2.49
C LEU A 76 10.67 9.13 -3.90
N TRP A 77 10.59 10.40 -4.29
CA TRP A 77 11.06 10.86 -5.59
C TRP A 77 12.56 10.65 -5.76
N GLN A 78 13.36 11.10 -4.79
CA GLN A 78 14.82 10.94 -4.83
C GLN A 78 15.24 9.46 -4.84
N ASN A 79 14.60 8.61 -4.03
CA ASN A 79 14.87 7.18 -3.98
C ASN A 79 14.53 6.49 -5.30
N ALA A 80 13.42 6.84 -5.94
CA ALA A 80 13.05 6.29 -7.24
C ALA A 80 14.10 6.61 -8.32
N LEU A 81 14.61 7.84 -8.33
CA LEU A 81 15.60 8.30 -9.30
C LEU A 81 17.01 7.78 -9.03
N ALA A 82 17.41 7.70 -7.76
CA ALA A 82 18.68 7.09 -7.36
C ALA A 82 18.79 5.64 -7.82
N ASN A 83 17.67 4.91 -7.82
CA ASN A 83 17.60 3.54 -8.34
C ASN A 83 17.57 3.46 -9.87
N ALA A 84 17.23 4.56 -10.56
CA ALA A 84 17.11 4.59 -12.02
C ALA A 84 18.43 4.97 -12.74
N ASP A 85 19.51 5.27 -12.01
CA ASP A 85 20.81 5.73 -12.54
C ASP A 85 20.67 6.97 -13.46
N VAL A 86 19.71 7.84 -13.11
CA VAL A 86 19.46 9.11 -13.82
C VAL A 86 20.14 10.23 -13.06
N ASP A 87 21.31 10.67 -13.55
CA ASP A 87 21.96 11.91 -13.10
C ASP A 87 21.16 13.12 -13.62
N PHE A 88 20.71 14.00 -12.71
CA PHE A 88 20.09 15.29 -13.04
C PHE A 88 21.13 16.42 -13.13
#